data_AF-A0A3P3W5Y2-F1
#
_entry.id   AF-A0A3P3W5Y2-F1
#
_cell.length_a   1.000
_cell.length_b   1.000
_cell.length_c   1.000
_cell.angle_alpha   90.00
_cell.angle_beta   90.00
_cell.angle_gamma   90.00
#
_symmetry.space_group_name_H-M   'P 1'
#
loop_
_entity.id
_entity.type
_entity.pdbx_description
1 polymer ?
#
loop_
_entity_poly.entity_id
_entity_poly.type
_entity_poly.pdbx_seq_one_letter_code
_entity_poly.pdbx_strand_id
1 'polypeptide(L)'
;MNIGKYLKWLFLFIISLGLISCVKETKSNNLSAKTSKNIQDTIIVKQKQALNRSYEVGFLSKSHSYYWLVGKDTLDIVVNVREYSRDSTLHLGVHHKDPMLFASLLTKINECYPQIEIDFDLSKFNSFYFRQPIYYLDLANDLSTEYEQQFGQKSINYEKLNQFLLNSKLNKQLGNLVKPLHKKVKLYRIEKFHLMDKIHYVSYLPNVDLIEYPAFTIHGMGLYAQLENK
;
A
#
# COMPACT_ATOMS: atom_id res chain seq x y z
N MET A 1 69.79 -30.68 -24.73
CA MET A 1 69.07 -30.60 -23.44
C MET A 1 67.83 -29.74 -23.66
N ASN A 2 66.63 -30.33 -23.58
CA ASN A 2 65.42 -29.86 -24.25
C ASN A 2 64.63 -28.84 -23.40
N ILE A 3 65.03 -27.57 -23.46
CA ILE A 3 64.41 -26.46 -22.70
C ILE A 3 63.00 -26.11 -23.25
N GLY A 4 62.66 -26.54 -24.48
CA GLY A 4 61.38 -26.21 -25.13
C GLY A 4 60.16 -27.04 -24.72
N LYS A 5 60.31 -28.12 -23.95
CA LYS A 5 59.16 -28.98 -23.56
C LYS A 5 58.52 -28.61 -22.20
N TYR A 6 59.24 -27.88 -21.34
CA TYR A 6 58.69 -27.43 -20.05
C TYR A 6 58.04 -26.04 -20.13
N LEU A 7 58.36 -25.24 -21.15
CA LEU A 7 57.73 -23.93 -21.36
C LEU A 7 56.28 -24.03 -21.88
N LYS A 8 55.94 -25.12 -22.60
CA LYS A 8 54.56 -25.40 -23.06
C LYS A 8 53.64 -25.87 -21.93
N TRP A 9 54.17 -26.49 -20.87
CA TRP A 9 53.39 -26.87 -19.69
C TRP A 9 53.26 -25.74 -18.67
N LEU A 10 54.22 -24.79 -18.64
CA LEU A 10 54.09 -23.57 -17.83
C LEU A 10 53.01 -22.61 -18.37
N PHE A 11 52.84 -22.56 -19.70
CA PHE A 11 51.80 -21.73 -20.33
C PHE A 11 50.38 -22.30 -20.18
N LEU A 12 50.23 -23.59 -19.90
CA LEU A 12 48.93 -24.24 -19.69
C LEU A 12 48.46 -24.20 -18.22
N PHE A 13 49.35 -23.91 -17.26
CA PHE A 13 48.99 -23.78 -15.84
C PHE A 13 48.60 -22.36 -15.44
N ILE A 14 48.95 -21.34 -16.23
CA ILE A 14 48.63 -19.93 -15.96
C ILE A 14 47.25 -19.52 -16.54
N ILE A 15 46.66 -20.35 -17.42
CA ILE A 15 45.36 -20.05 -18.06
C ILE A 15 44.17 -20.59 -17.23
N SER A 16 44.38 -21.39 -16.18
CA SER A 16 43.28 -21.99 -15.38
C SER A 16 42.98 -21.30 -14.04
N LEU A 17 43.62 -20.17 -13.71
CA LEU A 17 43.41 -19.44 -12.44
C LEU A 17 42.78 -18.05 -12.59
N GLY A 18 42.18 -17.75 -13.75
CA GLY A 18 41.52 -16.46 -14.03
C GLY A 18 39.99 -16.46 -13.99
N LEU A 19 39.34 -17.56 -13.59
CA LEU A 19 37.88 -17.66 -13.46
C LEU A 19 37.42 -17.69 -12.00
N ILE A 20 37.99 -16.83 -11.16
CA ILE A 20 37.31 -16.41 -9.94
C ILE A 20 36.34 -15.32 -10.37
N SER A 21 35.08 -15.73 -10.47
CA SER A 21 33.91 -14.90 -10.68
C SER A 21 34.04 -13.53 -10.01
N CYS A 22 34.27 -12.50 -10.82
CA CYS A 22 33.82 -11.16 -10.48
C CYS A 22 32.30 -11.18 -10.60
N VAL A 23 31.62 -11.66 -9.55
CA VAL A 23 30.25 -11.28 -9.30
C VAL A 23 30.32 -9.78 -9.05
N LYS A 24 30.18 -8.99 -10.11
CA LYS A 24 29.69 -7.63 -9.95
C LYS A 24 28.35 -7.82 -9.26
N GLU A 25 28.30 -7.46 -7.98
CA GLU A 25 27.06 -7.03 -7.36
C GLU A 25 26.53 -5.91 -8.25
N THR A 26 25.68 -6.30 -9.19
CA THR A 26 24.65 -5.42 -9.69
C THR A 26 23.98 -4.93 -8.42
N LYS A 27 24.15 -3.65 -8.08
CA LYS A 27 23.21 -2.93 -7.23
C LYS A 27 21.87 -2.99 -7.93
N SER A 28 21.24 -4.15 -7.82
CA SER A 28 19.81 -4.26 -7.78
C SER A 28 19.43 -3.45 -6.56
N ASN A 29 18.84 -2.28 -6.81
CA ASN A 29 17.99 -1.62 -5.84
C ASN A 29 16.72 -2.47 -5.68
N ASN A 30 16.87 -3.74 -5.30
CA ASN A 30 15.80 -4.43 -4.63
C ASN A 30 15.50 -3.57 -3.41
N LEU A 31 14.22 -3.30 -3.16
CA LEU A 31 13.73 -3.04 -1.81
C LEU A 31 14.08 -4.25 -0.94
N SER A 32 15.36 -4.37 -0.59
CA SER A 32 15.82 -5.21 0.50
C SER A 32 15.18 -4.56 1.72
N ALA A 33 14.15 -5.21 2.23
CA ALA A 33 13.72 -5.06 3.60
C ALA A 33 14.97 -5.13 4.47
N LYS A 34 15.47 -3.95 4.84
CA LYS A 34 16.59 -3.82 5.76
C LYS A 34 15.99 -4.20 7.11
N THR A 35 16.01 -5.50 7.42
CA THR A 35 15.71 -6.03 8.74
C THR A 35 16.88 -5.65 9.66
N SER A 36 17.07 -4.35 9.91
CA SER A 36 17.69 -3.94 11.16
C SER A 36 16.64 -4.19 12.24
N LYS A 37 16.81 -5.25 13.02
CA LYS A 37 16.26 -5.34 14.37
C LYS A 37 16.83 -4.17 15.17
N ASN A 38 16.17 -3.03 15.07
CA ASN A 38 16.20 -2.01 16.08
C ASN A 38 14.73 -1.84 16.46
N ILE A 39 14.34 -2.50 17.55
CA ILE A 39 13.02 -2.31 18.16
C ILE A 39 13.09 -0.92 18.78
N GLN A 40 12.90 0.11 17.96
CA GLN A 40 12.38 1.36 18.45
C GLN A 40 10.89 1.13 18.61
N ASP A 41 10.45 1.13 19.87
CA ASP A 41 9.04 0.94 20.23
C ASP A 41 8.18 1.82 19.34
N THR A 42 7.38 1.16 18.51
CA THR A 42 6.41 1.85 17.67
C THR A 42 5.26 2.24 18.57
N ILE A 43 5.11 3.54 18.84
CA ILE A 43 4.03 4.05 19.69
C ILE A 43 2.95 4.60 18.77
N ILE A 44 1.72 4.14 18.97
CA ILE A 44 0.54 4.74 18.35
C ILE A 44 0.11 5.92 19.22
N VAL A 45 0.22 7.13 18.68
CA VAL A 45 -0.22 8.34 19.38
C VAL A 45 -1.58 8.75 18.86
N LYS A 46 -2.54 8.87 19.79
CA LYS A 46 -3.88 9.39 19.52
C LYS A 46 -3.90 10.91 19.70
N GLN A 47 -4.45 11.60 18.71
CA GLN A 47 -4.78 13.02 18.77
C GLN A 47 -6.29 13.21 18.56
N LYS A 48 -6.96 13.82 19.53
CA LYS A 48 -8.36 14.25 19.36
C LYS A 48 -8.39 15.51 18.52
N GLN A 49 -9.18 15.54 17.45
CA GLN A 49 -9.34 16.72 16.61
C GLN A 49 -10.47 17.60 17.15
N ALA A 50 -10.20 18.90 17.21
CA ALA A 50 -11.20 19.87 17.62
C ALA A 50 -12.13 20.18 16.43
N LEU A 51 -13.43 19.97 16.62
CA LEU A 51 -14.46 20.16 15.58
C LEU A 51 -14.86 21.63 15.48
N ASN A 52 -13.93 22.45 14.99
CA ASN A 52 -14.04 23.92 15.04
C ASN A 52 -14.32 24.51 13.66
N ARG A 53 -14.32 23.68 12.61
CA ARG A 53 -14.44 24.11 11.22
C ARG A 53 -15.89 24.03 10.76
N SER A 54 -16.36 25.04 10.03
CA SER A 54 -17.78 25.20 9.66
C SER A 54 -18.41 24.01 8.94
N TYR A 55 -17.63 23.23 8.18
CA TYR A 55 -18.12 22.03 7.47
C TYR A 55 -18.13 20.75 8.32
N GLU A 56 -17.40 20.72 9.45
CA GLU A 56 -17.34 19.59 10.38
C GLU A 56 -18.37 19.77 11.50
N VAL A 57 -18.59 21.03 11.88
CA VAL A 57 -19.60 21.46 12.86
C VAL A 57 -20.99 21.06 12.35
N GLY A 58 -21.61 20.11 13.06
CA GLY A 58 -22.94 19.58 12.74
C GLY A 58 -22.93 18.31 11.86
N PHE A 59 -21.78 17.92 11.32
CA PHE A 59 -21.65 16.69 10.52
C PHE A 59 -20.95 15.57 11.28
N LEU A 60 -19.91 15.90 12.04
CA LEU A 60 -19.15 14.94 12.84
C LEU A 60 -19.49 15.09 14.33
N SER A 61 -19.66 13.96 15.03
CA SER A 61 -19.75 13.93 16.50
C SER A 61 -18.38 13.78 17.14
N LYS A 62 -17.46 13.05 16.48
CA LYS A 62 -16.08 12.82 16.93
C LYS A 62 -15.12 12.71 15.75
N SER A 63 -13.89 13.15 15.93
CA SER A 63 -12.80 12.85 15.00
C SER A 63 -11.46 12.70 15.72
N HIS A 64 -10.82 11.55 15.59
CA HIS A 64 -9.50 11.28 16.14
C HIS A 64 -8.52 10.91 15.03
N SER A 65 -7.26 11.28 15.19
CA SER A 65 -6.14 10.88 14.33
C SER A 65 -5.19 9.99 15.13
N TYR A 66 -4.69 8.93 14.50
CA TYR A 66 -3.75 7.99 15.09
C TYR A 66 -2.49 7.96 14.24
N TYR A 67 -1.35 8.21 14.88
CA TYR A 67 -0.05 8.36 14.25
C TYR A 67 0.89 7.24 14.67
N TRP A 68 1.62 6.67 13.71
CA TRP A 68 2.75 5.78 14.00
C TRP A 68 3.99 6.63 14.26
N LEU A 69 4.53 6.55 15.48
CA LEU A 69 5.85 7.09 15.79
C LEU A 69 6.85 5.95 15.81
N VAL A 70 7.81 5.98 14.87
CA VAL A 70 8.98 5.09 14.88
C VAL A 70 10.21 5.97 15.07
N GLY A 71 10.86 5.88 16.23
CA GLY A 71 12.04 6.70 16.53
C GLY A 71 11.74 8.20 16.59
N LYS A 72 12.49 9.01 15.82
CA LYS A 72 12.29 10.47 15.75
C LYS A 72 11.27 10.80 14.67
N ASP A 73 10.00 10.80 15.08
CA ASP A 73 8.85 11.41 14.42
C ASP A 73 8.76 11.21 12.90
N THR A 74 8.12 10.12 12.47
CA THR A 74 7.88 9.90 11.04
C THR A 74 6.57 10.57 10.58
N LEU A 75 5.49 10.62 11.38
CA LEU A 75 4.12 11.06 10.97
C LEU A 75 3.69 10.60 9.57
N ASP A 76 4.35 9.58 9.02
CA ASP A 76 4.31 9.28 7.59
C ASP A 76 2.97 8.66 7.23
N ILE A 77 2.27 8.12 8.24
CA ILE A 77 0.97 7.47 8.14
C ILE A 77 0.07 8.02 9.23
N VAL A 78 -1.11 8.49 8.81
CA VAL A 78 -2.18 8.99 9.66
C VAL A 78 -3.43 8.20 9.38
N VAL A 79 -3.96 7.57 10.42
CA VAL A 79 -5.28 6.94 10.40
C VAL A 79 -6.27 7.90 11.05
N ASN A 80 -7.20 8.44 10.26
CA ASN A 80 -8.25 9.33 10.73
C ASN A 80 -9.53 8.54 10.92
N VAL A 81 -10.11 8.57 12.11
CA VAL A 81 -11.42 7.98 12.41
C VAL A 81 -12.41 9.11 12.68
N ARG A 82 -13.55 9.06 12.02
CA ARG A 82 -14.63 10.05 12.12
C ARG A 82 -15.95 9.35 12.40
N GLU A 83 -16.71 9.88 13.34
CA GLU A 83 -18.08 9.45 13.64
C GLU A 83 -19.04 10.54 13.16
N TYR A 84 -20.06 10.16 12.39
CA TYR A 84 -21.06 11.09 11.89
C TYR A 84 -22.16 11.34 12.91
N SER A 85 -22.53 12.61 13.11
CA SER A 85 -23.57 12.99 14.08
C SER A 85 -24.95 12.42 13.75
N ARG A 86 -25.24 12.22 12.45
CA ARG A 86 -26.57 11.84 11.97
C ARG A 86 -26.95 10.40 12.32
N ASP A 87 -26.02 9.47 12.16
CA ASP A 87 -26.28 8.03 12.22
C ASP A 87 -25.21 7.25 13.01
N SER A 88 -24.25 7.96 13.60
CA SER A 88 -23.13 7.43 14.37
C SER A 88 -22.25 6.46 13.57
N THR A 89 -22.35 6.46 12.24
CA THR A 89 -21.49 5.61 11.40
C THR A 89 -20.04 6.06 11.47
N LEU A 90 -19.12 5.10 11.47
CA LEU A 90 -17.69 5.37 11.51
C LEU A 90 -17.07 5.26 10.11
N HIS A 91 -16.21 6.23 9.83
CA HIS A 91 -15.46 6.36 8.60
C HIS A 91 -13.97 6.44 8.92
N LEU A 92 -13.16 5.59 8.29
CA LEU A 92 -11.72 5.57 8.48
C LEU A 92 -11.04 6.04 7.19
N GLY A 93 -10.34 7.17 7.25
CA GLY A 93 -9.52 7.69 6.18
C GLY A 93 -8.05 7.46 6.49
N VAL A 94 -7.27 6.99 5.51
CA VAL A 94 -5.84 6.81 5.68
C VAL A 94 -5.08 7.76 4.76
N HIS A 95 -4.14 8.50 5.35
CA HIS A 95 -3.25 9.37 4.61
C HIS A 95 -1.82 8.97 4.90
N HIS A 96 -1.00 8.98 3.86
CA HIS A 96 0.43 8.79 3.99
C HIS A 96 1.14 9.53 2.86
N LYS A 97 2.36 9.99 3.14
CA LYS A 97 3.11 10.84 2.22
C LYS A 97 3.74 10.01 1.10
N ASP A 98 4.50 8.99 1.48
CA ASP A 98 5.29 8.17 0.58
C ASP A 98 4.55 6.87 0.18
N PRO A 99 4.84 6.28 -0.99
CA PRO A 99 4.31 4.98 -1.36
C PRO A 99 4.73 3.89 -0.39
N MET A 100 3.88 2.89 -0.25
CA MET A 100 4.12 1.77 0.66
C MET A 100 3.40 0.52 0.18
N LEU A 101 3.65 -0.63 0.78
CA LEU A 101 2.84 -1.82 0.49
C LEU A 101 1.44 -1.69 1.13
N PHE A 102 0.40 -2.02 0.38
CA PHE A 102 -0.97 -2.06 0.87
C PHE A 102 -1.09 -3.06 2.01
N ALA A 103 -0.46 -4.23 1.90
CA ALA A 103 -0.43 -5.21 2.99
C ALA A 103 0.11 -4.59 4.30
N SER A 104 1.22 -3.84 4.23
CA SER A 104 1.78 -3.15 5.39
C SER A 104 0.84 -2.06 5.93
N LEU A 105 0.11 -1.37 5.06
CA LEU A 105 -0.90 -0.41 5.47
C LEU A 105 -2.03 -1.09 6.26
N LEU A 106 -2.55 -2.21 5.76
CA LEU A 106 -3.63 -2.94 6.44
C LEU A 106 -3.20 -3.47 7.81
N THR A 107 -1.95 -3.94 7.94
CA THR A 107 -1.38 -4.33 9.25
C THR A 107 -1.41 -3.16 10.22
N LYS A 108 -0.97 -1.97 9.79
CA LYS A 108 -1.02 -0.76 10.62
C LYS A 108 -2.45 -0.41 11.01
N ILE A 109 -3.39 -0.37 10.07
CA ILE A 109 -4.81 -0.12 10.41
C ILE A 109 -5.30 -1.09 11.48
N ASN A 110 -4.97 -2.38 11.36
CA ASN A 110 -5.35 -3.39 12.34
C ASN A 110 -4.74 -3.14 13.73
N GLU A 111 -3.47 -2.75 13.80
CA GLU A 111 -2.79 -2.35 15.05
C GLU A 111 -3.44 -1.14 15.74
N CYS A 112 -4.16 -0.30 14.98
CA CYS A 112 -4.91 0.84 15.53
C CYS A 112 -6.23 0.46 16.19
N TYR A 113 -6.84 -0.69 15.86
CA TYR A 113 -8.17 -1.04 16.36
C TYR A 113 -8.30 -1.03 17.88
N PRO A 114 -7.33 -1.56 18.68
CA PRO A 114 -7.40 -1.50 20.14
C PRO A 114 -7.43 -0.08 20.71
N GLN A 115 -6.81 0.89 20.02
CA GLN A 115 -6.86 2.30 20.44
C GLN A 115 -8.15 2.99 19.98
N ILE A 116 -8.67 2.59 18.82
CA ILE A 116 -9.92 3.12 18.27
C ILE A 116 -11.11 2.68 19.10
N GLU A 117 -11.17 1.41 19.52
CA GLU A 117 -12.32 0.85 20.26
C GLU A 117 -12.52 1.49 21.64
N ILE A 118 -11.50 2.14 22.21
CA ILE A 118 -11.60 2.90 23.46
C ILE A 118 -12.57 4.08 23.32
N ASP A 119 -12.63 4.73 22.15
CA ASP A 119 -13.40 5.95 21.94
C ASP A 119 -14.60 5.78 20.97
N PHE A 120 -14.61 4.69 20.19
CA PHE A 120 -15.56 4.45 19.12
C PHE A 120 -16.13 3.02 19.16
N ASP A 121 -17.42 2.89 18.84
CA ASP A 121 -18.06 1.59 18.65
C ASP A 121 -17.73 1.02 17.27
N LEU A 122 -16.76 0.10 17.20
CA LEU A 122 -16.34 -0.52 15.93
C LEU A 122 -17.47 -1.29 15.23
N SER A 123 -18.57 -1.64 15.91
CA SER A 123 -19.75 -2.23 15.25
C SER A 123 -20.43 -1.23 14.30
N LYS A 124 -20.21 0.08 14.48
CA LYS A 124 -20.69 1.15 13.60
C LYS A 124 -19.76 1.42 12.41
N PHE A 125 -18.71 0.64 12.24
CA PHE A 125 -17.77 0.84 11.16
C PHE A 125 -18.39 0.59 9.79
N ASN A 126 -18.29 1.59 8.92
CA ASN A 126 -19.08 1.68 7.70
C ASN A 126 -18.24 1.88 6.43
N SER A 127 -17.05 2.47 6.51
CA SER A 127 -16.22 2.59 5.30
C SER A 127 -14.75 2.91 5.54
N PHE A 128 -13.97 2.64 4.52
CA PHE A 128 -12.60 3.11 4.36
C PHE A 128 -12.47 4.11 3.21
N TYR A 129 -11.51 5.02 3.36
CA TYR A 129 -10.97 5.81 2.26
C TYR A 129 -9.43 5.70 2.25
N PHE A 130 -8.90 5.24 1.11
CA PHE A 130 -7.48 5.09 0.85
C PHE A 130 -7.02 6.06 -0.25
N ARG A 131 -5.70 6.26 -0.36
CA ARG A 131 -5.12 6.93 -1.53
C ARG A 131 -5.33 6.09 -2.79
N GLN A 132 -4.97 6.65 -3.94
CA GLN A 132 -5.06 5.94 -5.21
C GLN A 132 -4.21 4.66 -5.22
N PRO A 133 -4.63 3.60 -5.93
CA PRO A 133 -3.88 2.34 -6.00
C PRO A 133 -2.39 2.48 -6.35
N ILE A 134 -2.02 3.47 -7.18
CA ILE A 134 -0.60 3.73 -7.53
C ILE A 134 0.31 4.00 -6.31
N TYR A 135 -0.22 4.48 -5.18
CA TYR A 135 0.58 4.67 -3.97
C TYR A 135 0.90 3.35 -3.26
N TYR A 136 0.41 2.23 -3.79
CA TYR A 136 0.58 0.91 -3.23
C TYR A 136 1.13 -0.07 -4.26
N LEU A 137 2.43 -0.36 -4.23
CA LEU A 137 3.09 -1.14 -5.29
C LEU A 137 2.48 -2.54 -5.49
N ASP A 138 2.28 -3.29 -4.41
CA ASP A 138 1.67 -4.62 -4.42
C ASP A 138 0.23 -4.59 -4.96
N LEU A 139 -0.58 -3.65 -4.48
CA LEU A 139 -1.96 -3.48 -4.94
C LEU A 139 -2.02 -3.02 -6.40
N ALA A 140 -1.16 -2.10 -6.82
CA ALA A 140 -1.06 -1.64 -8.19
C ALA A 140 -0.75 -2.81 -9.13
N ASN A 141 0.21 -3.66 -8.78
CA ASN A 141 0.56 -4.85 -9.54
C ASN A 141 -0.58 -5.88 -9.59
N ASP A 142 -1.18 -6.20 -8.44
CA ASP A 142 -2.29 -7.14 -8.34
C ASP A 142 -3.48 -6.67 -9.20
N LEU A 143 -3.95 -5.43 -8.99
CA LEU A 143 -5.11 -4.91 -9.70
C LEU A 143 -4.85 -4.77 -11.20
N SER A 144 -3.67 -4.32 -11.62
CA SER A 144 -3.39 -4.14 -13.05
C SER A 144 -3.31 -5.48 -13.78
N THR A 145 -2.73 -6.49 -13.14
CA THR A 145 -2.68 -7.86 -13.67
C THR A 145 -4.08 -8.47 -13.77
N GLU A 146 -4.88 -8.41 -12.69
CA GLU A 146 -6.24 -8.93 -12.68
C GLU A 146 -7.15 -8.19 -13.67
N TYR A 147 -6.99 -6.87 -13.80
CA TYR A 147 -7.75 -6.05 -14.73
C TYR A 147 -7.42 -6.39 -16.19
N GLU A 148 -6.13 -6.50 -16.53
CA GLU A 148 -5.68 -6.85 -17.88
C GLU A 148 -6.24 -8.21 -18.30
N GLN A 149 -6.21 -9.19 -17.40
CA GLN A 149 -6.74 -10.53 -17.66
C GLN A 149 -8.24 -10.53 -17.98
N GLN A 150 -9.02 -9.65 -17.35
CA GLN A 150 -10.47 -9.63 -17.51
C GLN A 150 -10.94 -8.70 -18.63
N PHE A 151 -10.27 -7.56 -18.84
CA PHE A 151 -10.75 -6.49 -19.72
C PHE A 151 -9.71 -6.02 -20.75
N GLY A 152 -8.46 -6.44 -20.62
CA GLY A 152 -7.32 -5.77 -21.27
C GLY A 152 -7.20 -4.31 -20.81
N GLN A 153 -6.55 -3.47 -21.61
CA GLN A 153 -6.42 -2.02 -21.36
C GLN A 153 -7.64 -1.22 -21.85
N LYS A 154 -8.85 -1.75 -21.68
CA LYS A 154 -10.09 -1.09 -22.11
C LYS A 154 -10.75 -0.36 -20.96
N SER A 155 -11.34 0.80 -21.25
CA SER A 155 -12.20 1.47 -20.28
C SER A 155 -13.46 0.65 -20.00
N ILE A 156 -13.90 0.65 -18.74
CA ILE A 156 -15.13 0.01 -18.28
C ILE A 156 -16.01 1.00 -17.52
N ASN A 157 -17.29 0.68 -17.35
CA ASN A 157 -18.19 1.49 -16.54
C ASN A 157 -18.01 1.20 -15.03
N TYR A 158 -18.58 2.07 -14.18
CA TYR A 158 -18.47 1.97 -12.73
C TYR A 158 -19.08 0.70 -12.14
N GLU A 159 -20.13 0.15 -12.76
CA GLU A 159 -20.75 -1.09 -12.31
C GLU A 159 -19.78 -2.27 -12.47
N LYS A 160 -19.16 -2.41 -13.65
CA LYS A 160 -18.14 -3.42 -13.91
C LYS A 160 -16.91 -3.21 -13.03
N LEU A 161 -16.49 -1.96 -12.81
CA LEU A 161 -15.39 -1.66 -11.89
C LEU A 161 -15.69 -2.13 -10.47
N ASN A 162 -16.88 -1.85 -9.94
CA ASN A 162 -17.27 -2.31 -8.62
C ASN A 162 -17.27 -3.84 -8.53
N GLN A 163 -17.84 -4.53 -9.53
CA GLN A 163 -17.84 -6.00 -9.56
C GLN A 163 -16.43 -6.58 -9.68
N PHE A 164 -15.57 -5.98 -10.50
CA PHE A 164 -14.17 -6.34 -10.60
C PHE A 164 -13.47 -6.25 -9.23
N LEU A 165 -13.57 -5.08 -8.58
CA LEU A 165 -12.93 -4.85 -7.28
C LEU A 165 -13.47 -5.79 -6.21
N LEU A 166 -14.78 -6.12 -6.19
CA LEU A 166 -15.35 -7.10 -5.27
C LEU A 166 -14.80 -8.52 -5.47
N ASN A 167 -14.36 -8.88 -6.67
CA ASN A 167 -13.80 -10.20 -6.98
C ASN A 167 -12.26 -10.26 -6.95
N SER A 168 -11.61 -9.08 -6.86
CA SER A 168 -10.16 -8.92 -6.86
C SER A 168 -9.47 -9.36 -5.57
N LYS A 169 -8.14 -9.46 -5.61
CA LYS A 169 -7.31 -9.71 -4.42
C LYS A 169 -7.39 -8.60 -3.37
N LEU A 170 -7.64 -7.35 -3.79
CA LEU A 170 -7.96 -6.23 -2.88
C LEU A 170 -9.10 -6.61 -1.93
N ASN A 171 -10.19 -7.19 -2.44
CA ASN A 171 -11.33 -7.54 -1.61
C ASN A 171 -11.05 -8.69 -0.65
N LYS A 172 -10.17 -9.62 -1.02
CA LYS A 172 -9.70 -10.67 -0.10
C LYS A 172 -8.88 -10.06 1.04
N GLN A 173 -7.97 -9.14 0.72
CA GLN A 173 -7.14 -8.44 1.71
C GLN A 173 -7.99 -7.61 2.68
N LEU A 174 -8.91 -6.77 2.17
CA LEU A 174 -9.80 -5.97 3.01
C LEU A 174 -10.82 -6.83 3.76
N GLY A 175 -11.34 -7.88 3.14
CA GLY A 175 -12.20 -8.86 3.78
C GLY A 175 -11.55 -9.49 5.01
N ASN A 176 -10.26 -9.83 4.93
CA ASN A 176 -9.50 -10.34 6.06
C ASN A 176 -9.32 -9.29 7.17
N LEU A 177 -9.05 -8.03 6.82
CA LEU A 177 -8.92 -6.93 7.78
C LEU A 177 -10.20 -6.68 8.57
N VAL A 178 -11.37 -6.76 7.93
CA VAL A 178 -12.66 -6.41 8.56
C VAL A 178 -13.40 -7.60 9.15
N LYS A 179 -12.94 -8.82 8.88
CA LYS A 179 -13.55 -10.07 9.39
C LYS A 179 -13.68 -10.09 10.93
N PRO A 180 -12.66 -9.68 11.72
CA PRO A 180 -12.79 -9.63 13.18
C PRO A 180 -13.89 -8.68 13.68
N LEU A 181 -14.30 -7.72 12.85
CA LEU A 181 -15.36 -6.75 13.18
C LEU A 181 -16.75 -7.23 12.76
N HIS A 182 -16.89 -8.49 12.32
CA HIS A 182 -18.12 -9.07 11.76
C HIS A 182 -18.68 -8.26 10.58
N LYS A 183 -17.78 -7.71 9.76
CA LYS A 183 -18.12 -6.95 8.55
C LYS A 183 -17.69 -7.68 7.28
N LYS A 184 -18.20 -7.20 6.16
CA LYS A 184 -17.71 -7.50 4.80
C LYS A 184 -17.79 -6.23 3.96
N VAL A 185 -17.06 -6.21 2.85
CA VAL A 185 -17.15 -5.10 1.89
C VAL A 185 -18.40 -5.27 1.04
N LYS A 186 -19.20 -4.21 0.95
CA LYS A 186 -20.43 -4.12 0.17
C LYS A 186 -20.16 -3.64 -1.26
N LEU A 187 -19.37 -2.58 -1.38
CA LEU A 187 -19.07 -1.96 -2.65
C LEU A 187 -17.75 -1.18 -2.58
N TYR A 188 -17.18 -0.96 -3.75
CA TYR A 188 -16.04 -0.08 -4.00
C TYR A 188 -16.45 1.10 -4.88
N ARG A 189 -15.78 2.24 -4.69
CA ARG A 189 -15.86 3.40 -5.57
C ARG A 189 -14.49 4.02 -5.76
N ILE A 190 -14.20 4.43 -6.98
CA ILE A 190 -13.06 5.27 -7.34
C ILE A 190 -13.64 6.42 -8.14
N GLU A 191 -13.67 7.63 -7.57
CA GLU A 191 -14.19 8.79 -8.30
C GLU A 191 -13.26 9.14 -9.47
N LYS A 192 -13.83 9.55 -10.63
CA LYS A 192 -13.09 9.87 -11.86
C LYS A 192 -12.15 8.73 -12.29
N PHE A 193 -12.65 7.50 -12.21
CA PHE A 193 -11.94 6.32 -12.62
C PHE A 193 -11.42 6.43 -14.05
N HIS A 194 -10.16 6.05 -14.25
CA HIS A 194 -9.53 5.83 -15.56
C HIS A 194 -8.34 4.88 -15.40
N LEU A 195 -7.84 4.37 -16.52
CA LEU A 195 -6.54 3.70 -16.57
C LEU A 195 -5.47 4.76 -16.81
N MET A 196 -4.41 4.72 -16.03
CA MET A 196 -3.27 5.63 -16.15
C MET A 196 -2.04 4.87 -16.61
N ASP A 197 -1.41 5.35 -17.68
CA ASP A 197 -0.17 4.78 -18.19
C ASP A 197 1.03 5.14 -17.33
N LYS A 198 2.02 4.23 -17.28
CA LYS A 198 3.25 4.36 -16.49
C LYS A 198 4.04 5.63 -16.77
N ILE A 199 3.96 6.16 -18.00
CA ILE A 199 4.60 7.43 -18.38
C ILE A 199 4.12 8.62 -17.53
N HIS A 200 2.92 8.54 -16.95
CA HIS A 200 2.35 9.61 -16.13
C HIS A 200 2.61 9.44 -14.63
N TYR A 201 3.20 8.32 -14.20
CA TYR A 201 3.40 8.01 -12.78
C TYR A 201 4.33 9.01 -12.09
N VAL A 202 5.33 9.55 -12.79
CA VAL A 202 6.27 10.55 -12.27
C VAL A 202 5.54 11.78 -11.72
N SER A 203 4.36 12.14 -12.24
CA SER A 203 3.58 13.27 -11.72
C SER A 203 2.98 13.02 -10.33
N TYR A 204 2.82 11.76 -9.93
CA TYR A 204 2.31 11.35 -8.63
C TYR A 204 3.41 10.84 -7.70
N LEU A 205 4.45 10.22 -8.28
CA LEU A 205 5.53 9.52 -7.60
C LEU A 205 6.92 10.04 -8.08
N PRO A 206 7.25 11.33 -7.86
CA PRO A 206 8.42 11.95 -8.50
C PRO A 206 9.77 11.39 -8.04
N ASN A 207 9.84 10.76 -6.86
CA ASN A 207 11.09 10.31 -6.23
C ASN A 207 11.14 8.77 -6.05
N VAL A 208 10.38 8.03 -6.85
CA VAL A 208 10.22 6.57 -6.70
C VAL A 208 10.80 5.89 -7.92
N ASP A 209 11.54 4.80 -7.71
CA ASP A 209 11.94 3.92 -8.80
C ASP A 209 10.72 3.17 -9.33
N LEU A 210 10.37 3.46 -10.58
CA LEU A 210 9.17 2.92 -11.20
C LEU A 210 9.42 1.57 -11.90
N ILE A 211 10.63 0.99 -11.85
CA ILE A 211 10.94 -0.27 -12.57
C ILE A 211 9.90 -1.37 -12.25
N GLU A 212 9.59 -1.58 -10.98
CA GLU A 212 8.68 -2.64 -10.50
C GLU A 212 7.19 -2.32 -10.65
N TYR A 213 6.85 -1.10 -11.08
CA TYR A 213 5.46 -0.70 -11.31
C TYR A 213 4.92 -1.24 -12.64
N PRO A 214 3.62 -1.55 -12.72
CA PRO A 214 3.00 -2.11 -13.93
C PRO A 214 2.89 -1.04 -15.03
N ALA A 215 2.71 -1.48 -16.28
CA ALA A 215 2.65 -0.60 -17.45
C ALA A 215 1.47 0.40 -17.42
N PHE A 216 0.39 0.05 -16.73
CA PHE A 216 -0.75 0.92 -16.44
C PHE A 216 -1.33 0.56 -15.06
N THR A 217 -2.15 1.44 -14.47
CA THR A 217 -2.86 1.22 -13.20
C THR A 217 -4.28 1.74 -13.26
N ILE A 218 -5.14 1.17 -12.41
CA ILE A 218 -6.43 1.78 -12.05
C ILE A 218 -6.16 3.05 -11.24
N HIS A 219 -6.70 4.18 -11.69
CA HIS A 219 -6.49 5.48 -11.07
C HIS A 219 -7.78 6.30 -10.92
N GLY A 220 -7.73 7.35 -10.11
CA GLY A 220 -8.85 8.25 -9.82
C GLY A 220 -8.64 9.08 -8.55
N MET A 221 -9.73 9.46 -7.89
CA MET A 221 -9.73 10.24 -6.64
C MET A 221 -9.86 9.33 -5.41
N GLY A 222 -8.80 8.58 -5.15
CA GLY A 222 -8.71 7.64 -4.03
C GLY A 222 -9.57 6.38 -4.22
N LEU A 223 -9.47 5.47 -3.26
CA LEU A 223 -10.18 4.21 -3.23
C LEU A 223 -11.11 4.18 -2.01
N TYR A 224 -12.40 4.15 -2.26
CA TYR A 224 -13.43 4.07 -1.22
C TYR A 224 -13.99 2.65 -1.15
N ALA A 225 -14.10 2.10 0.05
CA ALA A 225 -14.72 0.80 0.32
C ALA A 225 -15.83 0.97 1.36
N GLN A 226 -17.06 0.64 1.01
CA GLN A 226 -18.18 0.62 1.96
C GLN A 226 -18.32 -0.76 2.57
N LEU A 227 -18.60 -0.82 3.85
CA LEU A 227 -18.80 -2.04 4.63
C LEU A 227 -20.28 -2.26 4.92
N GLU A 228 -20.62 -3.51 5.17
CA GLU A 228 -21.90 -3.90 5.77
C GLU A 228 -21.68 -5.03 6.78
N ASN A 229 -22.69 -5.29 7.60
CA ASN A 229 -22.68 -6.42 8.52
C ASN A 229 -22.65 -7.73 7.72
N LYS A 230 -21.89 -8.71 8.25
CA LYS A 230 -21.85 -10.05 7.70
C LYS A 230 -23.02 -10.90 8.19
#